data_AF-T0ZXQ8-F1
#
_entry.id   AF-T0ZXQ8-F1
#
_cell.length_a   1.000
_cell.length_b   1.000
_cell.length_c   1.000
_cell.angle_alpha   90.00
_cell.angle_beta   90.00
_cell.angle_gamma   90.00
#
_symmetry.space_group_name_H-M   'P 1'
#
loop_
_entity.id
_entity.type
_entity.pdbx_description
1 polymer ?
#
loop_
_entity_poly.entity_id
_entity_poly.type
_entity_poly.pdbx_seq_one_letter_code
_entity_poly.pdbx_strand_id
1 'polypeptide(L)'
;MDAQAVYRTSLRGLEKIHEGKVRDIYAAGPDAMLIVTTDRLSAFDVVLPDPIPGKGRMLDQISQFWFERTRHIVPNHLAGRQIESLVTDPASGPCWRGARSSFDASRRCRSRRWCAAT
;
A
#
# COMPACT_ATOMS: atom_id res chain seq x y z
N MET A 1 -1.28 2.21 -24.98
CA MET A 1 -1.86 2.23 -23.61
C MET A 1 -0.68 2.10 -22.67
N ASP A 2 0.03 3.21 -22.44
CA ASP A 2 1.27 3.17 -21.67
C ASP A 2 0.92 3.39 -20.20
N ALA A 3 0.86 2.28 -19.45
CA ALA A 3 0.81 2.36 -18.01
C ALA A 3 2.18 2.91 -17.55
N GLN A 4 2.17 4.09 -16.92
CA GLN A 4 3.39 4.63 -16.32
C GLN A 4 3.72 3.79 -15.08
N ALA A 5 4.92 3.19 -15.05
CA ALA A 5 5.35 2.38 -13.92
C ALA A 5 5.61 3.25 -12.68
N VAL A 6 5.11 2.82 -11.53
CA VAL A 6 5.32 3.51 -10.25
C VAL A 6 6.52 2.90 -9.54
N TYR A 7 7.67 3.54 -9.64
CA TYR A 7 8.91 3.09 -8.98
C TYR A 7 9.04 3.61 -7.54
N ARG A 8 8.75 4.90 -7.31
CA ARG A 8 8.84 5.56 -6.01
C ARG A 8 7.60 6.40 -5.76
N THR A 9 7.10 6.39 -4.54
CA THR A 9 5.95 7.21 -4.15
C THR A 9 6.39 8.37 -3.27
N SER A 10 5.78 9.53 -3.48
CA SER A 10 5.94 10.74 -2.66
C SER A 10 4.59 11.41 -2.48
N LEU A 11 3.87 11.01 -1.43
CA LEU A 11 2.57 11.56 -1.06
C LEU A 11 2.78 12.83 -0.26
N ARG A 12 2.43 13.99 -0.81
CA ARG A 12 2.47 15.24 -0.04
C ARG A 12 1.33 15.24 0.97
N GLY A 13 1.63 15.62 2.21
CA GLY A 13 0.67 15.66 3.32
C GLY A 13 0.55 14.36 4.11
N LEU A 14 1.27 13.29 3.73
CA LEU A 14 1.38 12.07 4.54
C LEU A 14 2.84 11.77 4.84
N GLU A 15 3.12 11.44 6.09
CA GLU A 15 4.46 11.06 6.53
C GLU A 15 4.78 9.64 6.04
N LYS A 16 5.96 9.46 5.43
CA LYS A 16 6.43 8.15 4.99
C LYS A 16 7.11 7.45 6.18
N ILE A 17 6.45 6.45 6.74
CA ILE A 17 6.95 5.68 7.90
C ILE A 17 8.05 4.71 7.45
N HIS A 18 7.84 4.01 6.34
CA HIS A 18 8.74 2.95 5.89
C HIS A 18 8.76 2.82 4.36
N GLU A 19 9.95 2.62 3.80
CA GLU A 19 10.15 2.28 2.39
C GLU A 19 10.74 0.86 2.33
N GLY A 20 9.93 -0.10 1.91
CA GLY A 20 10.34 -1.48 1.71
C GLY A 20 10.78 -1.78 0.28
N LYS A 21 11.21 -3.01 -0.01
CA LYS A 21 11.65 -3.41 -1.37
C LYS A 21 10.58 -3.10 -2.44
N VAL A 22 9.32 -3.42 -2.15
CA VAL A 22 8.21 -3.33 -3.13
C VAL A 22 6.94 -2.64 -2.61
N ARG A 23 6.95 -2.15 -1.36
CA ARG A 23 5.82 -1.44 -0.74
C ARG A 23 6.32 -0.30 0.11
N ASP A 24 5.60 0.80 0.06
CA ASP A 24 5.83 1.99 0.87
C ASP A 24 4.67 2.15 1.87
N ILE A 25 4.98 2.55 3.10
CA ILE A 25 4.02 2.72 4.19
C ILE A 25 3.98 4.18 4.62
N TYR A 26 2.79 4.74 4.70
CA TYR A 26 2.51 6.11 5.11
C TYR A 26 1.62 6.15 6.36
N ALA A 27 1.84 7.13 7.23
CA ALA A 27 0.95 7.42 8.33
C ALA A 27 -0.35 8.04 7.79
N ALA A 28 -1.51 7.50 8.19
CA ALA A 28 -2.84 7.96 7.76
C ALA A 28 -3.75 8.33 8.95
N GLY A 29 -3.14 8.66 10.09
CA GLY A 29 -3.79 8.94 11.36
C GLY A 29 -3.13 8.19 12.52
N PRO A 30 -3.61 8.36 13.76
CA PRO A 30 -3.04 7.73 14.95
C PRO A 30 -3.10 6.20 14.92
N ASP A 31 -4.18 5.63 14.37
CA ASP A 31 -4.41 4.19 14.30
C ASP A 31 -4.55 3.67 12.86
N ALA A 32 -4.11 4.43 11.86
CA ALA A 32 -4.30 4.08 10.46
C ALA A 32 -3.01 4.26 9.66
N MET A 33 -2.77 3.31 8.74
CA MET A 33 -1.65 3.33 7.80
C MET A 33 -2.15 3.16 6.38
N LEU A 34 -1.49 3.84 5.46
CA LEU A 34 -1.67 3.66 4.03
C LEU A 34 -0.51 2.84 3.49
N ILE A 35 -0.81 1.72 2.84
CA ILE A 35 0.19 0.85 2.21
C ILE A 35 0.07 1.00 0.71
N VAL A 36 1.14 1.46 0.08
CA VAL A 36 1.22 1.68 -1.36
C VAL A 36 2.08 0.59 -1.98
N THR A 37 1.49 -0.25 -2.84
CA THR A 37 2.23 -1.29 -3.57
C THR A 37 2.80 -0.71 -4.85
N THR A 38 4.12 -0.76 -5.00
CA THR A 38 4.83 -0.21 -6.17
C THR A 38 5.03 -1.27 -7.26
N ASP A 39 5.41 -0.81 -8.45
CA ASP A 39 5.73 -1.66 -9.60
C ASP A 39 7.16 -2.24 -9.52
N ARG A 40 7.92 -1.90 -8.46
CA ARG A 40 9.22 -2.50 -8.16
C ARG A 40 9.10 -4.01 -8.02
N LEU A 41 10.09 -4.73 -8.55
CA LEU A 41 10.22 -6.17 -8.43
C LEU A 41 11.53 -6.49 -7.71
N SER A 42 11.52 -7.49 -6.84
CA SER A 42 12.73 -7.99 -6.20
C SER A 42 12.86 -9.49 -6.36
N ALA A 43 14.04 -9.96 -6.72
CA ALA A 43 14.40 -11.37 -6.83
C ALA A 43 15.83 -11.58 -6.32
N PHE A 44 16.10 -12.73 -5.69
CA PHE A 44 17.42 -13.05 -5.11
C PHE A 44 17.97 -11.94 -4.20
N ASP A 45 17.10 -11.42 -3.33
CA ASP A 45 17.35 -10.30 -2.43
C ASP A 45 17.67 -8.92 -3.04
N VAL A 46 17.79 -8.83 -4.36
CA VAL A 46 18.07 -7.59 -5.11
C VAL A 46 16.77 -6.99 -5.67
N VAL A 47 16.68 -5.66 -5.66
CA VAL A 47 15.60 -4.92 -6.36
C VAL A 47 16.03 -4.72 -7.81
N LEU A 48 15.21 -5.18 -8.75
CA LEU A 48 15.49 -5.09 -10.18
C LEU A 48 15.28 -3.64 -10.67
N PRO A 49 16.12 -3.16 -11.60
CA PRO A 49 16.03 -1.79 -12.11
C PRO A 49 14.77 -1.55 -12.95
N ASP A 50 14.28 -2.60 -13.64
CA ASP A 50 13.14 -2.52 -14.55
C ASP A 50 11.82 -2.84 -13.81
N PRO A 51 10.94 -1.84 -13.58
CA PRO A 51 9.63 -2.09 -12.99
C PRO A 51 8.66 -2.66 -14.03
N ILE A 52 7.66 -3.42 -13.55
CA ILE A 52 6.58 -3.94 -14.40
C ILE A 52 5.36 -3.02 -14.26
N PRO A 53 5.00 -2.24 -15.29
CA PRO A 53 3.91 -1.28 -15.20
C PRO A 53 2.58 -1.93 -14.77
N GLY A 54 1.94 -1.37 -13.74
CA GLY A 54 0.61 -1.81 -13.28
C GLY A 54 0.59 -3.08 -12.41
N LYS A 55 1.76 -3.69 -12.14
CA LYS A 55 1.88 -4.83 -11.22
C LYS A 55 1.35 -4.48 -9.83
N GLY A 56 1.76 -3.34 -9.29
CA GLY A 56 1.39 -2.91 -7.95
C GLY A 56 -0.13 -2.78 -7.79
N ARG A 57 -0.78 -2.18 -8.79
CA ARG A 57 -2.24 -2.06 -8.86
C ARG A 57 -2.95 -3.42 -8.87
N MET A 58 -2.48 -4.35 -9.69
CA MET A 58 -3.09 -5.68 -9.78
C MET A 58 -2.95 -6.46 -8.46
N LEU A 59 -1.77 -6.43 -7.85
CA LEU A 59 -1.51 -7.11 -6.56
C LEU A 59 -2.33 -6.50 -5.41
N ASP A 60 -2.54 -5.19 -5.43
CA ASP A 60 -3.40 -4.49 -4.48
C ASP A 60 -4.87 -4.92 -4.61
N GLN A 61 -5.38 -5.01 -5.85
CA GLN A 61 -6.74 -5.48 -6.13
C GLN A 61 -6.97 -6.93 -5.69
N ILE A 62 -6.00 -7.82 -5.96
CA ILE A 62 -6.06 -9.23 -5.52
C ILE A 62 -6.09 -9.29 -3.99
N SER A 63 -5.27 -8.49 -3.32
CA SER A 63 -5.23 -8.45 -1.86
C SER A 63 -6.56 -7.96 -1.27
N GLN A 64 -7.14 -6.89 -1.82
CA GLN A 64 -8.47 -6.39 -1.41
C GLN A 64 -9.57 -7.42 -1.63
N PHE A 65 -9.58 -8.10 -2.77
CA PHE A 65 -10.53 -9.16 -3.06
C PHE A 65 -10.50 -10.24 -1.96
N TRP A 66 -9.30 -10.71 -1.59
CA TRP A 66 -9.17 -11.73 -0.55
C TRP A 66 -9.49 -11.21 0.85
N PHE A 67 -9.09 -9.99 1.20
CA PHE A 67 -9.45 -9.40 2.48
C PHE A 67 -10.97 -9.28 2.64
N GLU A 68 -11.67 -8.82 1.61
CA GLU A 68 -13.13 -8.74 1.65
C GLU A 68 -13.75 -10.14 1.74
N ARG A 69 -13.28 -11.08 0.90
CA ARG A 69 -13.83 -12.44 0.87
C ARG A 69 -13.62 -13.21 2.17
N THR A 70 -12.54 -12.96 2.90
CA THR A 70 -12.19 -13.65 4.16
C THR A 70 -12.62 -12.93 5.43
N ARG A 71 -13.25 -11.75 5.31
CA ARG A 71 -13.69 -10.91 6.43
C ARG A 71 -14.59 -11.64 7.44
N HIS A 72 -15.39 -12.59 6.96
CA HIS A 72 -16.28 -13.41 7.78
C HIS A 72 -15.58 -14.58 8.52
N ILE A 73 -14.34 -14.90 8.14
CA ILE A 73 -13.55 -16.01 8.72
C ILE A 73 -12.62 -15.47 9.81
N VAL A 74 -11.89 -14.39 9.51
CA VAL A 74 -10.90 -13.79 10.43
C VAL A 74 -10.99 -12.26 10.37
N PRO A 75 -10.98 -11.55 11.51
CA PRO A 75 -10.85 -10.10 11.53
C PRO A 75 -9.57 -9.66 10.80
N ASN A 76 -9.71 -8.76 9.84
CA ASN A 76 -8.58 -8.21 9.08
C ASN A 76 -8.42 -6.70 9.30
N HIS A 77 -7.31 -6.18 8.79
CA HIS A 77 -6.87 -4.80 8.97
C HIS A 77 -7.48 -3.81 7.97
N LEU A 78 -8.40 -4.21 7.09
CA LEU A 78 -8.94 -3.30 6.07
C LEU A 78 -9.82 -2.23 6.74
N ALA A 79 -9.42 -0.96 6.65
CA ALA A 79 -10.10 0.16 7.32
C ALA A 79 -11.25 0.76 6.50
N GLY A 80 -11.39 0.39 5.22
CA GLY A 80 -12.48 0.86 4.35
C GLY A 80 -12.49 2.37 4.05
N ARG A 81 -11.42 3.11 4.38
CA ARG A 81 -11.32 4.54 4.07
C ARG A 81 -10.92 4.74 2.62
N GLN A 82 -11.57 5.68 1.95
CA GLN A 82 -11.19 6.08 0.59
C GLN A 82 -9.87 6.86 0.64
N ILE A 83 -8.94 6.54 -0.25
CA ILE A 83 -7.61 7.16 -0.26
C ILE A 83 -7.68 8.61 -0.71
N GLU A 84 -8.66 8.96 -1.53
CA GLU A 84 -8.98 10.32 -1.93
C GLU A 84 -9.26 11.22 -0.71
N SER A 85 -9.75 10.65 0.40
CA SER A 85 -9.93 11.38 1.65
C SER A 85 -8.63 11.57 2.45
N LEU A 86 -7.58 10.81 2.14
CA LEU A 86 -6.28 10.84 2.82
C LEU A 86 -5.23 11.67 2.06
N VAL A 87 -5.38 11.77 0.73
CA VAL A 87 -4.43 12.43 -0.17
C VAL A 87 -5.11 13.64 -0.80
N THR A 88 -4.87 14.82 -0.23
CA THR A 88 -5.55 16.07 -0.65
C THR A 88 -4.85 16.78 -1.81
N ASP A 89 -3.60 16.41 -2.15
CA ASP A 89 -2.83 17.13 -3.16
C ASP A 89 -3.13 16.64 -4.60
N PRO A 90 -3.54 17.51 -5.53
CA PRO A 90 -3.77 17.17 -6.94
C PRO A 90 -2.48 16.97 -7.76
N ALA A 91 -1.35 17.56 -7.33
CA ALA A 91 -0.03 17.35 -7.96
C ALA A 91 0.55 15.98 -7.63
N SER A 92 0.07 15.38 -6.54
CA SER A 92 0.11 13.95 -6.35
C SER A 92 -0.75 13.22 -7.41
N GLY A 93 -0.31 13.21 -8.67
CA GLY A 93 -0.99 12.58 -9.80
C GLY A 93 -1.10 11.03 -9.73
N PRO A 94 -1.31 10.32 -10.85
CA PRO A 94 -1.82 8.94 -10.93
C PRO A 94 -1.06 7.83 -10.18
N CYS A 95 0.07 8.11 -9.53
CA CYS A 95 0.92 7.10 -8.89
C CYS A 95 0.28 6.37 -7.69
N TRP A 96 -0.83 6.86 -7.13
CA TRP A 96 -1.68 6.12 -6.16
C TRP A 96 -3.05 5.72 -6.70
N ARG A 97 -3.43 6.03 -7.95
CA ARG A 97 -4.73 5.57 -8.51
C ARG A 97 -4.88 4.03 -8.55
N GLY A 98 -3.80 3.31 -8.26
CA GLY A 98 -3.77 1.86 -8.07
C GLY A 98 -3.60 1.37 -6.63
N ALA A 99 -3.32 2.24 -5.64
CA ALA A 99 -3.36 1.90 -4.22
C ALA A 99 -4.76 2.22 -3.73
N ARG A 100 -5.51 1.24 -3.24
CA ARG A 100 -6.90 1.37 -2.76
C ARG A 100 -7.10 0.93 -1.31
N SER A 101 -6.08 0.36 -0.66
CA SER A 101 -6.22 -0.17 0.70
C SER A 101 -5.60 0.72 1.78
N SER A 102 -6.47 1.33 2.59
CA SER A 102 -6.13 1.83 3.92
C SER A 102 -6.20 0.69 4.94
N PHE A 103 -5.23 0.62 5.85
CA PHE A 103 -5.16 -0.38 6.90
C PHE A 103 -5.27 0.23 8.30
N ASP A 104 -5.97 -0.47 9.19
CA ASP A 104 -6.14 -0.16 10.60
C ASP A 104 -5.01 -0.83 11.41
N ALA A 105 -4.16 0.01 12.00
CA ALA A 105 -2.99 -0.40 12.78
C ALA A 105 -3.37 -0.92 14.18
N SER A 106 -4.56 -0.57 14.69
CA SER A 106 -5.02 -1.01 16.02
C SER A 106 -5.39 -2.50 16.05
N ARG A 107 -5.70 -3.07 14.88
CA ARG A 107 -5.98 -4.50 14.74
C ARG A 107 -4.66 -5.25 14.77
N ARG A 108 -4.51 -6.19 15.69
CA ARG A 108 -3.26 -6.95 15.88
C ARG A 108 -3.21 -8.18 14.96
N CYS A 109 -2.27 -8.20 14.01
CA CYS A 109 -2.02 -9.38 13.19
C CYS A 109 -1.23 -10.41 14.01
N ARG A 110 -1.69 -11.67 14.11
CA ARG A 110 -0.93 -12.74 14.82
C ARG A 110 0.30 -13.24 14.04
N SER A 111 0.49 -12.82 12.79
CA SER A 111 1.68 -13.17 12.01
C SER A 111 2.86 -12.29 12.44
N ARG A 112 4.01 -12.91 12.72
CA ARG A 112 5.17 -12.33 13.46
C ARG A 112 5.91 -11.15 12.79
N ARG A 113 5.31 -10.41 11.86
CA ARG A 113 6.04 -9.41 11.06
C ARG A 113 5.22 -8.19 10.63
N TRP A 114 4.17 -7.86 11.38
CA TRP A 114 3.38 -6.63 11.16
C TRP A 114 3.43 -5.66 12.36
N CYS A 115 3.94 -6.09 13.51
CA CYS A 115 4.20 -5.24 14.67
C CYS A 115 5.71 -5.00 14.77
N ALA A 116 6.24 -4.06 14.00
CA ALA A 116 7.57 -3.51 14.24
C ALA A 116 7.53 -2.00 13.98
N ALA A 117 6.88 -1.31 14.90
CA ALA A 117 7.09 0.09 15.26
C ALA A 117 6.40 0.26 16.61
N THR A 118 7.17 -0.02 17.67
CA THR A 118 6.89 0.52 19.01
C THR A 118 7.38 1.96 19.02
#